data_AF-A0A0N1IT51-F1
#
_entry.id   AF-A0A0N1IT51-F1
#
_cell.length_a   1.000
_cell.length_b   1.000
_cell.length_c   1.000
_cell.angle_alpha   90.00
_cell.angle_beta   90.00
_cell.angle_gamma   90.00
#
_symmetry.space_group_name_H-M   'P 1'
#
loop_
_entity.id
_entity.type
_entity.pdbx_description
1 polymer ?
#
loop_
_entity_poly.entity_id
_entity_poly.type
_entity_poly.pdbx_seq_one_letter_code
_entity_poly.pdbx_strand_id
1 'polypeptide(L)'
;MNRKTRICVILSLLAVLIDSRAEGKNLTMCQAVNELERARVERTLISNWVCLMQSESKMNTRLVTGPKTASSFSFGIFQINSAKWCSRGHSGGLCNKRCEDFANDDIQDDIVCARKIQSMEGFKAWDGWMKKCKNNTLPNIRNCQQQRKKKGIDERKKADKRKRAEEKKEQKNKKNTATKHVIGKLPFNKILFG
;
A
#
# COMPACT_ATOMS: atom_id res chain seq x y z
N MET A 1 -0.21 -35.02 -16.98
CA MET A 1 0.55 -33.96 -16.28
C MET A 1 1.45 -34.60 -15.23
N ASN A 2 2.78 -34.51 -15.37
CA ASN A 2 3.76 -35.23 -14.53
C ASN A 2 3.62 -34.82 -13.04
N ARG A 3 3.81 -35.77 -12.12
CA ARG A 3 3.84 -35.55 -10.65
C ARG A 3 4.76 -34.39 -10.27
N LYS A 4 5.91 -34.26 -10.94
CA LYS A 4 6.85 -33.13 -10.76
C LYS A 4 6.23 -31.80 -11.20
N THR A 5 5.54 -31.78 -12.34
CA THR A 5 4.84 -30.57 -12.85
C THR A 5 3.71 -30.14 -11.91
N ARG A 6 2.94 -31.07 -11.36
CA ARG A 6 1.88 -30.77 -10.37
C ARG A 6 2.45 -30.15 -9.09
N ILE A 7 3.54 -30.70 -8.56
CA ILE A 7 4.21 -30.17 -7.38
C ILE A 7 4.77 -28.76 -7.64
N CYS A 8 5.41 -28.53 -8.79
CA CYS A 8 5.90 -27.20 -9.14
C CYS A 8 4.77 -26.18 -9.27
N VAL A 9 3.61 -26.56 -9.84
CA VAL A 9 2.45 -25.66 -9.98
C VAL A 9 1.85 -25.32 -8.62
N ILE A 10 1.70 -26.30 -7.73
CA ILE A 10 1.16 -26.08 -6.37
C ILE A 10 2.11 -25.21 -5.53
N LEU A 11 3.42 -25.46 -5.57
CA LEU A 11 4.40 -24.63 -4.88
C LEU A 11 4.45 -23.20 -5.42
N SER A 12 4.30 -23.03 -6.74
CA SER A 12 4.24 -21.69 -7.36
C SER A 12 2.96 -20.94 -6.96
N LEU A 13 1.82 -21.64 -6.88
CA LEU A 13 0.54 -21.07 -6.42
C LEU A 13 0.59 -20.68 -4.94
N LEU A 14 1.16 -21.54 -4.09
CA LEU A 14 1.30 -21.26 -2.65
C LEU A 14 2.23 -20.06 -2.40
N ALA A 15 3.31 -19.90 -3.16
CA ALA A 15 4.22 -18.75 -3.03
C ALA A 15 3.56 -17.41 -3.39
N VAL A 16 2.54 -17.39 -4.24
CA VAL A 16 1.79 -16.18 -4.61
C VAL A 16 0.80 -15.75 -3.51
N LEU A 17 0.43 -16.65 -2.59
CA LEU A 17 -0.53 -16.37 -1.52
C LEU A 17 0.11 -15.79 -0.23
N ILE A 18 1.44 -15.70 -0.14
CA ILE A 18 2.15 -15.35 1.11
C ILE A 18 2.50 -13.85 1.19
N ASP A 19 2.05 -13.02 0.25
CA ASP A 19 2.40 -11.58 0.20
C ASP A 19 1.35 -10.66 0.85
N SER A 20 0.88 -11.01 2.05
CA SER A 20 0.12 -10.10 2.91
C SER A 20 0.71 -10.09 4.31
N ARG A 21 1.89 -9.48 4.46
CA ARG A 21 2.33 -9.02 5.78
C ARG A 21 1.36 -7.94 6.25
N ALA A 22 0.36 -8.37 7.02
CA ALA A 22 -0.57 -7.50 7.74
C ALA A 22 0.12 -6.88 8.96
N GLU A 23 1.20 -6.14 8.70
CA GLU A 23 1.86 -5.29 9.67
C GLU A 23 1.14 -3.94 9.60
N GLY A 24 0.57 -3.47 10.71
CA GLY A 24 -0.22 -2.24 10.72
C GLY A 24 0.53 -1.09 10.04
N LYS A 25 -0.04 -0.56 8.96
CA LYS A 25 0.66 0.37 8.08
C LYS A 25 0.71 1.74 8.72
N ASN A 26 1.88 2.13 9.22
CA ASN A 26 2.15 3.53 9.50
C ASN A 26 2.36 4.26 8.16
N LEU A 27 1.44 5.15 7.80
CA LEU A 27 1.59 5.94 6.58
C LEU A 27 2.69 6.99 6.75
N THR A 28 3.56 7.09 5.75
CA THR A 28 4.41 8.28 5.61
C THR A 28 3.55 9.49 5.23
N MET A 29 4.05 10.69 5.52
CA MET A 29 3.37 11.94 5.16
C MET A 29 2.98 11.99 3.67
N CYS A 30 3.88 11.61 2.78
CA CYS A 30 3.62 11.66 1.34
C CYS A 30 2.72 10.53 0.84
N GLN A 31 2.68 9.37 1.52
CA GLN A 31 1.66 8.36 1.24
C GLN A 31 0.28 8.86 1.63
N ALA A 32 0.13 9.50 2.80
CA ALA A 32 -1.14 10.10 3.21
C ALA A 32 -1.60 11.19 2.24
N VAL A 33 -0.70 12.09 1.81
CA VAL A 33 -1.01 13.08 0.76
C VAL A 33 -1.55 12.41 -0.51
N ASN A 34 -0.94 11.30 -0.95
CA ASN A 34 -1.39 10.59 -2.14
C ASN A 34 -2.79 9.97 -1.96
N GLU A 35 -3.07 9.37 -0.81
CA GLU A 35 -4.40 8.79 -0.54
C GLU A 35 -5.48 9.89 -0.46
N LEU A 36 -5.16 11.05 0.14
CA LEU A 36 -6.05 12.21 0.19
C LEU A 36 -6.30 12.80 -1.21
N GLU A 37 -5.27 12.94 -2.04
CA GLU A 37 -5.42 13.39 -3.43
C GLU A 37 -6.23 12.40 -4.27
N ARG A 38 -6.00 11.10 -4.09
CA ARG A 38 -6.77 10.02 -4.74
C ARG A 38 -8.24 10.10 -4.38
N ALA A 39 -8.55 10.41 -3.11
CA ALA A 39 -9.89 10.66 -2.62
C ALA A 39 -10.47 12.05 -3.01
N ARG A 40 -9.75 12.82 -3.84
CA ARG A 40 -10.15 14.16 -4.32
C ARG A 40 -10.40 15.16 -3.19
N VAL A 41 -9.65 15.05 -2.10
CA VAL A 41 -9.63 16.08 -1.05
C VAL A 41 -9.07 17.38 -1.64
N GLU A 42 -9.68 18.50 -1.28
CA GLU A 42 -9.24 19.83 -1.73
C GLU A 42 -7.79 20.09 -1.30
N ARG A 43 -6.95 20.51 -2.24
CA ARG A 43 -5.50 20.71 -2.02
C ARG A 43 -5.18 21.65 -0.87
N THR A 44 -5.99 22.69 -0.68
CA THR A 44 -5.85 23.68 0.40
C THR A 44 -6.00 23.06 1.80
N LEU A 45 -6.77 21.97 1.91
CA LEU A 45 -7.04 21.29 3.17
C LEU A 45 -6.11 20.10 3.44
N ILE A 46 -5.32 19.65 2.46
CA ILE A 46 -4.47 18.44 2.62
C ILE A 46 -3.53 18.59 3.82
N SER A 47 -2.91 19.75 4.02
CA SER A 47 -2.04 19.96 5.19
C SER A 47 -2.80 19.86 6.52
N ASN A 48 -4.08 20.28 6.57
CA ASN A 48 -4.92 20.09 7.76
C ASN A 48 -5.22 18.61 8.01
N TRP A 49 -5.58 17.86 6.96
CA TRP A 49 -5.84 16.43 7.05
C TRP A 49 -4.61 15.63 7.48
N VAL A 50 -3.44 15.94 6.91
CA VAL A 50 -2.17 15.32 7.31
C VAL A 50 -1.87 15.61 8.77
N CYS A 51 -2.05 16.85 9.22
CA CYS A 51 -1.87 17.20 10.64
C CYS A 51 -2.81 16.40 11.53
N LEU A 52 -4.08 16.25 11.13
CA LEU A 52 -5.08 15.46 11.86
C LEU A 52 -4.65 14.00 12.00
N MET A 53 -4.22 13.37 10.91
CA MET A 53 -3.75 11.98 10.90
C MET A 53 -2.52 11.79 11.81
N GLN A 54 -1.61 12.77 11.83
CA GLN A 54 -0.46 12.76 12.73
C GLN A 54 -0.87 12.96 14.19
N SER A 55 -1.81 13.87 14.46
CA SER A 55 -2.22 14.24 15.82
C SER A 55 -3.03 13.15 16.49
N GLU A 56 -3.91 12.49 15.76
CA GLU A 56 -4.86 11.50 16.27
C GLU A 56 -4.26 10.10 16.37
N SER A 57 -3.58 9.63 15.33
CA SER A 57 -3.14 8.22 15.25
C SER A 57 -1.65 8.03 15.07
N LYS A 58 -0.87 9.11 14.98
CA LYS A 58 0.54 9.07 14.56
C LYS A 58 0.72 8.34 13.23
N MET A 59 -0.26 8.50 12.32
CA MET A 59 -0.32 7.86 11.01
C MET A 59 -0.57 6.35 11.00
N ASN A 60 -0.94 5.75 12.13
CA ASN A 60 -1.25 4.33 12.20
C ASN A 60 -2.69 4.07 11.70
N THR A 61 -2.84 3.40 10.56
CA THR A 61 -4.15 3.13 9.95
C THR A 61 -4.97 2.09 10.70
N ARG A 62 -4.36 1.31 11.59
CA ARG A 62 -5.03 0.25 12.36
C ARG A 62 -5.18 0.59 13.83
N LEU A 63 -4.93 1.84 14.21
CA LEU A 63 -5.02 2.24 15.61
C LEU A 63 -6.46 2.17 16.10
N VAL A 64 -6.68 1.39 17.16
CA VAL A 64 -7.94 1.37 17.90
C VAL A 64 -7.65 1.90 19.30
N THR A 65 -8.41 2.89 19.75
CA THR A 65 -8.31 3.44 21.11
C THR A 65 -9.64 3.36 21.84
N GLY A 66 -9.57 3.20 23.15
CA GLY A 66 -10.73 3.09 24.02
C GLY A 66 -10.61 1.94 25.03
N PRO A 67 -11.69 1.62 25.74
CA PRO A 67 -12.98 2.33 25.69
C PRO A 67 -12.88 3.77 26.25
N LYS A 68 -13.76 4.65 25.77
CA LYS A 68 -13.98 6.02 26.28
C LYS A 68 -15.39 6.10 26.87
N THR A 69 -16.04 7.27 26.80
CA THR A 69 -17.42 7.49 27.23
C THR A 69 -18.38 6.51 26.56
N ALA A 70 -19.39 6.05 27.32
CA ALA A 70 -20.40 5.09 26.86
C ALA A 70 -19.84 3.80 26.23
N SER A 71 -18.67 3.34 26.70
CA SER A 71 -17.99 2.15 26.17
C SER A 71 -17.65 2.25 24.66
N SER A 72 -17.50 3.48 24.16
CA SER A 72 -17.15 3.73 22.77
C SER A 72 -15.66 3.54 22.51
N PHE A 73 -15.33 3.06 21.31
CA PHE A 73 -13.98 2.98 20.76
C PHE A 73 -13.83 3.92 19.56
N SER A 74 -12.60 4.37 19.30
CA SER A 74 -12.19 5.16 18.14
C SER A 74 -11.28 4.33 17.23
N PHE A 75 -11.48 4.41 15.93
CA PHE A 75 -10.86 3.52 14.95
C PHE A 75 -10.11 4.29 13.86
N GLY A 76 -9.01 3.68 13.40
CA GLY A 76 -8.36 4.06 12.17
C GLY A 76 -7.50 5.30 12.25
N ILE A 77 -7.07 5.74 11.07
CA ILE A 77 -6.12 6.84 10.96
C ILE A 77 -6.69 8.19 11.42
N PHE A 78 -8.02 8.34 11.35
CA PHE A 78 -8.74 9.53 11.80
C PHE A 78 -9.45 9.35 13.16
N GLN A 79 -9.25 8.23 13.85
CA GLN A 79 -9.85 7.95 15.16
C GLN A 79 -11.38 8.13 15.21
N ILE A 80 -12.07 7.64 14.17
CA ILE A 80 -13.53 7.74 13.99
C ILE A 80 -14.24 6.98 15.14
N ASN A 81 -15.09 7.68 15.87
CA ASN A 81 -15.67 7.17 17.12
C ASN A 81 -17.01 6.42 16.91
N SER A 82 -17.09 5.24 17.51
CA SER A 82 -18.25 4.31 17.47
C SER A 82 -19.49 4.76 18.24
N ALA A 83 -19.41 5.81 19.06
CA ALA A 83 -20.59 6.38 19.71
C ALA A 83 -21.56 7.03 18.70
N LYS A 84 -21.05 7.45 17.54
CA LYS A 84 -21.84 8.25 16.57
C LYS A 84 -21.64 7.85 15.11
N TRP A 85 -20.41 7.54 14.71
CA TRP A 85 -20.05 7.52 13.28
C TRP A 85 -20.08 6.13 12.66
N CYS A 86 -19.82 5.07 13.44
CA CYS A 86 -19.85 3.68 13.00
C CYS A 86 -20.44 2.76 14.07
N SER A 87 -20.72 1.52 13.70
CA SER A 87 -21.13 0.47 14.65
C SER A 87 -20.12 -0.69 14.66
N ARG A 88 -19.87 -1.28 15.84
CA ARG A 88 -18.94 -2.42 15.97
C ARG A 88 -19.62 -3.71 15.57
N GLY A 89 -18.95 -4.55 14.80
CA GLY A 89 -19.48 -5.86 14.37
C GLY A 89 -20.46 -5.82 13.19
N HIS A 90 -21.23 -4.74 13.00
CA HIS A 90 -22.16 -4.56 11.88
C HIS A 90 -22.14 -3.13 11.34
N SER A 91 -22.65 -2.91 10.12
CA SER A 91 -22.74 -1.56 9.55
C SER A 91 -23.75 -0.71 10.33
N GLY A 92 -23.40 0.55 10.58
CA GLY A 92 -24.28 1.48 11.28
C GLY A 92 -23.60 2.82 11.53
N GLY A 93 -24.18 3.60 12.43
CA GLY A 93 -23.78 4.99 12.68
C GLY A 93 -24.01 5.91 11.47
N LEU A 94 -23.61 7.17 11.59
CA LEU A 94 -23.82 8.15 10.52
C LEU A 94 -23.04 7.86 9.24
N CYS A 95 -21.94 7.11 9.30
CA CYS A 95 -21.21 6.68 8.10
C CYS A 95 -21.73 5.36 7.50
N ASN A 96 -22.71 4.71 8.13
CA ASN A 96 -23.27 3.42 7.70
C ASN A 96 -22.18 2.38 7.41
N LYS A 97 -21.24 2.23 8.34
CA LYS A 97 -20.03 1.42 8.19
C LYS A 97 -19.74 0.60 9.45
N ARG A 98 -19.08 -0.54 9.28
CA ARG A 98 -18.51 -1.28 10.40
C ARG A 98 -17.29 -0.52 10.89
N CYS A 99 -17.13 -0.37 12.20
CA CYS A 99 -15.99 0.35 12.75
C CYS A 99 -14.65 -0.32 12.41
N GLU A 100 -14.65 -1.64 12.28
CA GLU A 100 -13.48 -2.43 11.90
C GLU A 100 -13.02 -2.14 10.48
N ASP A 101 -13.91 -1.68 9.59
CA ASP A 101 -13.55 -1.29 8.23
C ASP A 101 -12.61 -0.07 8.25
N PHE A 102 -12.65 0.79 9.28
CA PHE A 102 -11.71 1.91 9.42
C PHE A 102 -10.34 1.51 9.99
N ALA A 103 -10.14 0.26 10.43
CA ALA A 103 -8.89 -0.20 11.03
C ALA A 103 -8.09 -1.13 10.09
N ASN A 104 -7.97 -0.74 8.81
CA ASN A 104 -7.27 -1.52 7.78
C ASN A 104 -6.21 -0.68 7.04
N ASP A 105 -5.62 -1.17 5.94
CA ASP A 105 -4.54 -0.45 5.21
C ASP A 105 -5.04 0.49 4.09
N ASP A 106 -6.27 0.28 3.60
CA ASP A 106 -6.96 1.10 2.61
C ASP A 106 -7.85 2.13 3.31
N ILE A 107 -7.37 3.36 3.40
CA ILE A 107 -8.05 4.43 4.14
C ILE A 107 -9.08 5.21 3.30
N GLN A 108 -9.54 4.67 2.17
CA GLN A 108 -10.43 5.43 1.29
C GLN A 108 -11.82 5.63 1.90
N ASP A 109 -12.37 4.61 2.56
CA ASP A 109 -13.64 4.75 3.27
C ASP A 109 -13.50 5.53 4.58
N ASP A 110 -12.35 5.43 5.26
CA ASP A 110 -11.96 6.35 6.33
C ASP A 110 -12.07 7.81 5.87
N ILE A 111 -11.47 8.16 4.72
CA ILE A 111 -11.46 9.53 4.20
C ILE A 111 -12.88 9.99 3.89
N VAL A 112 -13.71 9.13 3.32
CA VAL A 112 -15.13 9.44 3.02
C VAL A 112 -15.88 9.77 4.31
N CYS A 113 -15.75 8.94 5.34
CA CYS A 113 -16.40 9.19 6.62
C CYS A 113 -15.85 10.44 7.31
N ALA A 114 -14.52 10.61 7.35
CA ALA A 114 -13.90 11.77 7.98
C ALA A 114 -14.29 13.08 7.29
N ARG A 115 -14.39 13.12 5.95
CA ARG A 115 -14.93 14.27 5.22
C ARG A 115 -16.37 14.58 5.61
N LYS A 116 -17.20 13.56 5.84
CA LYS A 116 -18.57 13.76 6.35
C LYS A 116 -18.54 14.42 7.74
N ILE A 117 -17.70 13.94 8.64
CA ILE A 117 -17.50 14.56 9.97
C ILE A 117 -17.05 16.02 9.82
N GLN A 118 -16.04 16.29 8.99
CA GLN A 118 -15.53 17.64 8.77
C GLN A 118 -16.60 18.56 8.15
N SER A 119 -17.45 18.07 7.27
CA SER A 119 -18.54 18.87 6.69
C SER A 119 -19.63 19.22 7.71
N MET A 120 -19.88 18.33 8.69
CA MET A 120 -20.93 18.50 9.69
C MET A 120 -20.45 19.28 10.92
N GLU A 121 -19.23 19.02 11.38
CA GLU A 121 -18.72 19.50 12.66
C GLU A 121 -17.44 20.33 12.52
N GLY A 122 -16.80 20.32 11.35
CA GLY A 122 -15.48 20.90 11.13
C GLY A 122 -14.36 20.07 11.75
N PHE A 123 -13.12 20.52 11.58
CA PHE A 123 -11.95 19.87 12.18
C PHE A 123 -11.93 19.92 13.73
N LYS A 124 -12.79 20.75 14.33
CA LYS A 124 -12.93 20.83 15.79
C LYS A 124 -13.52 19.57 16.45
N ALA A 125 -14.07 18.64 15.65
CA ALA A 125 -14.53 17.35 16.15
C ALA A 125 -13.39 16.45 16.68
N TRP A 126 -12.13 16.80 16.39
CA TRP A 126 -10.96 16.04 16.79
C TRP A 126 -10.11 16.84 17.79
N ASP A 127 -10.04 16.36 19.04
CA ASP A 127 -9.31 17.01 20.12
C ASP A 127 -7.80 17.12 19.84
N GLY A 128 -7.20 16.08 19.24
CA GLY A 128 -5.79 16.08 18.88
C GLY A 128 -5.50 17.11 17.81
N TRP A 129 -6.38 17.25 16.80
CA TRP A 129 -6.26 18.32 15.81
C TRP A 129 -6.44 19.71 16.45
N MET A 130 -7.43 19.88 17.33
CA MET A 130 -7.66 21.15 18.04
C MET A 130 -6.43 21.59 18.84
N LYS A 131 -5.74 20.65 19.48
CA LYS A 131 -4.56 20.93 20.31
C LYS A 131 -3.29 21.17 19.50
N LYS A 132 -3.10 20.46 18.38
CA LYS A 132 -1.82 20.44 17.65
C LYS A 132 -1.83 21.17 16.31
N CYS A 133 -2.99 21.37 15.71
CA CYS A 133 -3.12 21.85 14.33
C CYS A 133 -3.81 23.20 14.24
N LYS A 134 -4.86 23.44 15.04
CA LYS A 134 -5.54 24.74 15.06
C LYS A 134 -4.55 25.84 15.43
N ASN A 135 -4.50 26.90 14.62
CA ASN A 135 -3.62 28.07 14.80
C ASN A 135 -2.12 27.74 14.91
N ASN A 136 -1.70 26.57 14.44
CA ASN A 136 -0.30 26.14 14.42
C ASN A 136 0.20 25.99 12.98
N THR A 137 1.52 25.94 12.82
CA THR A 137 2.14 25.67 11.52
C THR A 137 1.80 24.26 11.06
N LEU A 138 1.10 24.14 9.93
CA LEU A 138 0.72 22.86 9.36
C LEU A 138 1.90 22.18 8.63
N PRO A 139 1.86 20.84 8.48
CA PRO A 139 2.87 20.09 7.75
C PRO A 139 3.09 20.60 6.33
N ASN A 140 4.36 20.79 5.96
CA ASN A 140 4.75 21.20 4.61
C ASN A 140 4.77 19.99 3.66
N ILE A 141 3.80 19.96 2.75
CA ILE A 141 3.60 18.85 1.79
C ILE A 141 4.25 19.08 0.42
N ARG A 142 4.96 20.22 0.20
CA ARG A 142 5.53 20.57 -1.11
C ARG A 142 6.50 19.52 -1.65
N ASN A 143 7.27 18.90 -0.74
CA ASN A 143 8.28 17.90 -1.11
C ASN A 143 7.68 16.56 -1.60
N CYS A 144 6.40 16.31 -1.34
CA CYS A 144 5.76 15.05 -1.74
C CYS A 144 5.64 14.90 -3.26
N GLN A 145 5.44 16.00 -3.99
CA GLN A 145 5.41 15.97 -5.45
C GLN A 145 6.77 15.58 -6.06
N GLN A 146 7.86 16.08 -5.48
CA GLN A 146 9.22 15.75 -5.91
C GLN A 146 9.54 14.27 -5.65
N GLN A 147 9.15 13.76 -4.48
CA GLN A 147 9.32 12.34 -4.14
C GLN A 147 8.57 11.42 -5.11
N ARG A 148 7.33 11.79 -5.51
CA ARG A 148 6.58 11.02 -6.51
C ARG A 148 7.30 10.93 -7.85
N LYS A 149 7.84 12.05 -8.34
CA LYS A 149 8.62 12.07 -9.59
C LYS A 149 9.84 11.16 -9.51
N LYS A 150 10.60 11.24 -8.41
CA LYS A 150 11.76 10.36 -8.17
C LYS A 150 11.36 8.89 -8.16
N LYS A 151 10.31 8.52 -7.41
CA LYS A 151 9.81 7.15 -7.34
C LYS A 151 9.40 6.62 -8.73
N GLY A 152 8.72 7.42 -9.54
CA GLY A 152 8.36 7.04 -10.91
C GLY A 152 9.58 6.83 -11.83
N ILE A 153 10.63 7.65 -11.69
CA ILE A 153 11.89 7.47 -12.41
C ILE A 153 12.58 6.17 -11.96
N ASP A 154 12.63 5.92 -10.66
CA ASP A 154 13.27 4.74 -10.08
C ASP A 154 12.56 3.44 -10.48
N GLU A 155 11.21 3.46 -10.49
CA GLU A 155 10.38 2.35 -10.98
C GLU A 155 10.62 2.07 -12.46
N ARG A 156 10.68 3.11 -13.30
CA ARG A 156 10.98 2.96 -14.73
C ARG A 156 12.39 2.39 -14.95
N LYS A 157 13.41 2.92 -14.25
CA LYS A 157 14.77 2.38 -14.28
C LYS A 157 14.84 0.92 -13.83
N LYS A 158 14.08 0.54 -12.79
CA LYS A 158 13.99 -0.84 -12.31
C LYS A 158 13.35 -1.76 -13.34
N ALA A 159 12.30 -1.31 -14.02
CA ALA A 159 11.67 -2.04 -15.12
C ALA A 159 12.62 -2.23 -16.30
N ASP A 160 13.35 -1.19 -16.72
CA ASP A 160 14.32 -1.26 -17.81
C ASP A 160 15.48 -2.22 -17.48
N LYS A 161 15.96 -2.20 -16.23
CA LYS A 161 16.99 -3.14 -15.76
C LYS A 161 16.50 -4.59 -15.78
N ARG A 162 15.23 -4.85 -15.42
CA ARG A 162 14.62 -6.18 -15.50
C ARG A 162 14.53 -6.66 -16.96
N LYS A 163 14.08 -5.81 -17.88
CA LYS A 163 14.05 -6.12 -19.33
C LYS A 163 15.44 -6.47 -19.87
N ARG A 164 16.46 -5.65 -19.60
CA ARG A 164 17.85 -5.93 -20.02
C ARG A 164 18.39 -7.24 -19.43
N ALA A 165 18.01 -7.59 -18.21
CA ALA A 165 18.41 -8.85 -17.60
C ALA A 165 17.72 -10.06 -18.25
N GLU A 166 16.46 -9.93 -18.66
CA GLU A 166 15.72 -10.93 -19.42
C GLU A 166 16.31 -11.13 -20.82
N GLU A 167 16.60 -10.06 -21.56
CA GLU A 167 17.25 -10.10 -22.88
C GLU A 167 18.62 -10.81 -22.81
N LYS A 168 19.44 -10.50 -21.79
CA LYS A 168 20.73 -11.17 -21.58
C LYS A 168 20.57 -12.67 -21.28
N LYS A 169 19.54 -13.05 -20.52
CA LYS A 169 19.23 -14.47 -20.25
C LYS A 169 18.83 -15.19 -21.54
N GLU A 170 18.01 -14.57 -22.37
CA GLU A 170 17.59 -15.15 -23.65
C GLU A 170 18.76 -15.34 -24.62
N GLN A 171 19.63 -14.33 -24.75
CA GLN A 171 20.85 -14.44 -25.59
C GLN A 171 21.79 -15.55 -25.10
N LYS A 172 21.98 -15.70 -23.79
CA LYS A 172 22.78 -16.79 -23.22
C LYS A 172 22.18 -18.15 -23.53
N ASN A 173 20.85 -18.27 -23.48
CA ASN A 173 20.15 -19.51 -23.79
C ASN A 173 20.28 -19.88 -25.28
N LYS A 174 20.12 -18.90 -26.20
CA LYS A 174 20.35 -19.10 -27.64
C LYS A 174 21.76 -19.58 -27.94
N LYS A 175 22.78 -18.96 -27.32
CA LYS A 175 24.18 -19.39 -27.46
C LYS A 175 24.39 -20.84 -26.99
N ASN A 176 23.87 -21.21 -25.82
CA ASN A 176 23.99 -22.58 -25.30
C ASN A 176 23.30 -23.63 -26.19
N THR A 177 22.14 -23.30 -26.76
CA THR A 177 21.44 -24.18 -27.71
C THR A 177 22.23 -24.34 -29.01
N ALA A 178 22.80 -23.25 -29.54
CA ALA A 178 23.65 -23.30 -30.72
C ALA A 178 24.90 -24.15 -30.49
N THR A 179 25.56 -24.01 -29.34
CA THR A 179 26.72 -24.85 -28.96
C THR A 179 26.35 -26.33 -28.89
N LYS A 180 25.20 -26.69 -28.32
CA LYS A 180 24.71 -28.08 -28.31
C LYS A 180 24.45 -28.63 -29.73
N HIS A 181 23.93 -27.81 -30.63
CA HIS A 181 23.64 -28.24 -32.01
C HIS A 181 24.90 -28.46 -32.86
N VAL A 182 25.97 -27.70 -32.61
CA VAL A 182 27.27 -27.89 -33.27
C VAL A 182 27.95 -29.17 -32.78
N ILE A 183 27.95 -29.44 -31.47
CA ILE A 183 28.53 -30.67 -30.91
C ILE A 183 27.77 -31.93 -31.40
N GLY A 184 26.44 -31.83 -31.61
CA GLY A 184 25.62 -32.91 -32.16
C GLY A 184 25.74 -33.14 -33.67
N LYS A 185 26.52 -32.32 -34.40
CA LYS A 185 26.70 -32.40 -35.87
C LYS A 185 28.12 -32.77 -36.30
N LEU A 186 29.04 -33.07 -35.37
CA LEU A 186 30.34 -33.63 -35.73
C LEU A 186 30.14 -35.04 -36.31
N PRO A 187 30.56 -35.32 -37.56
CA PRO A 187 30.54 -36.67 -38.08
C PRO A 187 31.51 -37.53 -37.25
N PHE A 188 30.97 -38.53 -36.56
CA PHE A 188 31.76 -39.65 -36.03
C PHE A 188 32.28 -40.45 -37.22
N ASN A 189 33.48 -40.14 -37.72
CA ASN A 189 34.32 -41.03 -38.52
C ASN A 189 35.67 -40.33 -38.76
N LYS A 190 36.85 -40.93 -38.58
CA LYS A 190 37.32 -42.27 -38.21
C LYS A 190 38.67 -42.06 -37.53
N ILE A 191 38.91 -42.67 -36.38
CA ILE A 191 40.25 -43.11 -35.98
C ILE A 191 40.07 -44.48 -35.36
N LEU A 192 40.12 -45.52 -36.19
CA LEU A 192 40.38 -46.89 -35.77
C LEU A 192 41.66 -47.32 -36.47
N PHE A 193 42.60 -47.72 -35.63
CA PHE A 193 43.86 -48.39 -35.93
C PHE A 193 43.64 -49.64 -36.81
N GLY A 194 44.63 -49.98 -37.63
CA GLY A 194 44.80 -51.31 -38.24
C GLY A 194 44.70 -51.32 -39.76
#